data_AF-D3BLL2-F1
#
_entry.id   AF-D3BLL2-F1
#
_cell.length_a   1.000
_cell.length_b   1.000
_cell.length_c   1.000
_cell.angle_alpha   90.00
_cell.angle_beta   90.00
_cell.angle_gamma   90.00
#
_symmetry.space_group_name_H-M   'P 1'
#
loop_
_entity.id
_entity.type
_entity.pdbx_description
1 polymer ?
#
loop_
_entity_poly.entity_id
_entity_poly.type
_entity_poly.pdbx_seq_one_letter_code
_entity_poly.pdbx_strand_id
1 'polypeptide(L)'
;MEKSIYILVFNNSVLSKIIFKYVNNISSLNGRKHFSWNEVVRIPHVLVAHNYSEQLKQCMSSNTKIDRAPTLKLAIRFGSTEMLSYLINRLKLDLNSYQSWSTSQSYFGFGDMSDHFPEHCDTINSILCYASQHGRMDIVQYLVAKYTRYQWNYYRAMVMAPLSDSLEMLKYFTEKHNNTPNERFDNYEFISTVFETAAFMGRIDMFEYLLTEREKDLKKSKVVCRVAVNGGHLQLVEYLLKNHRDLVEKESSELSNILQAKRIALISFASCLAMVFKRLQLV
;
A
#
# COMPACT_ATOMS: atom_id res chain seq x y z
N MET A 1 20.70 22.40 0.05
CA MET A 1 21.08 22.36 1.48
C MET A 1 22.60 22.40 1.55
N GLU A 2 23.20 23.38 2.24
CA GLU A 2 24.66 23.57 2.25
C GLU A 2 25.36 22.54 3.15
N LYS A 3 25.93 21.50 2.52
CA LYS A 3 26.62 20.40 3.18
C LYS A 3 27.78 20.86 4.08
N SER A 4 28.41 21.98 3.73
CA SER A 4 29.49 22.62 4.48
C SER A 4 29.07 23.03 5.89
N ILE A 5 27.92 23.67 6.04
CA ILE A 5 27.40 24.13 7.35
C ILE A 5 27.13 22.93 8.26
N TYR A 6 26.53 21.86 7.73
CA TYR A 6 26.26 20.65 8.50
C TYR A 6 27.53 19.97 9.02
N ILE A 7 28.57 19.89 8.19
CA ILE A 7 29.86 19.33 8.60
C ILE A 7 30.45 20.17 9.74
N LEU A 8 30.42 21.50 9.64
CA LEU A 8 30.93 22.39 10.70
C LEU A 8 30.17 22.20 12.02
N VAL A 9 28.84 22.11 11.96
CA VAL A 9 28.00 21.94 13.14
C VAL A 9 28.21 20.57 13.79
N PHE A 10 28.23 19.49 13.02
CA PHE A 10 28.34 18.13 13.57
C PHE A 10 29.77 17.74 13.98
N ASN A 11 30.80 18.38 13.42
CA ASN A 11 32.18 18.20 13.87
C ASN A 11 32.47 18.95 15.19
N ASN A 12 31.65 19.95 15.57
CA ASN A 12 31.75 20.58 16.87
C ASN A 12 31.18 19.65 17.95
N SER A 13 32.04 19.18 18.86
CA SER A 13 31.67 18.17 19.86
C SER A 13 30.61 18.64 20.86
N VAL A 14 30.53 19.94 21.16
CA VAL A 14 29.53 20.52 22.07
C VAL A 14 28.17 20.61 21.37
N LEU A 15 28.14 21.22 20.19
CA LEU A 15 26.91 21.37 19.41
C LEU A 15 26.33 20.00 19.04
N SER A 16 27.18 19.08 18.58
CA SER A 16 26.77 17.71 18.25
C SER A 16 26.11 16.99 19.44
N LYS A 17 26.73 17.05 20.64
CA LYS A 17 26.13 16.47 21.86
C LYS A 17 24.79 17.09 22.22
N ILE A 18 24.67 18.42 22.12
CA ILE A 18 23.43 19.15 22.43
C ILE A 18 22.33 18.76 21.42
N ILE A 19 22.65 18.77 20.13
CA ILE A 19 21.71 18.40 19.06
C ILE A 19 21.19 16.98 19.27
N PHE A 20 22.07 16.00 19.45
CA PHE A 20 21.63 14.60 19.62
C PHE A 20 20.89 14.36 20.95
N LYS A 21 21.18 15.13 22.02
CA LYS A 21 20.37 15.12 23.25
C LYS A 21 18.93 15.56 22.97
N TYR A 22 18.74 16.67 22.27
CA TYR A 22 17.40 17.16 21.94
C TYR A 22 16.68 16.27 20.93
N VAL A 23 17.38 15.77 19.91
CA VAL A 23 16.81 14.81 18.95
C VAL A 23 16.31 13.56 19.68
N ASN A 24 17.11 13.00 20.60
CA ASN A 24 16.69 11.85 21.40
C ASN A 24 15.45 12.17 22.25
N ASN A 25 15.46 13.30 22.96
CA ASN A 25 14.30 13.72 23.76
C ASN A 25 13.04 13.86 22.91
N ILE A 26 13.10 14.58 21.79
CA ILE A 26 11.96 14.78 20.89
C ILE A 26 11.48 13.44 20.34
N SER A 27 12.40 12.58 19.90
CA SER A 27 12.06 11.27 19.35
C SER A 27 11.37 10.34 20.35
N SER A 28 11.72 10.45 21.64
CA SER A 28 11.13 9.66 22.72
C SER A 28 9.68 10.01 23.04
N LEU A 29 9.24 11.25 22.73
CA LEU A 29 7.89 11.73 23.04
C LEU A 29 6.79 11.02 22.22
N ASN A 30 7.14 10.47 21.06
CA ASN A 30 6.17 9.90 20.13
C ASN A 30 5.88 8.40 20.34
N GLY A 31 6.44 7.78 21.39
CA GLY A 31 6.27 6.34 21.66
C GLY A 31 6.82 5.40 20.58
N ARG A 32 7.53 5.95 19.57
CA ARG A 32 8.12 5.20 18.47
C ARG A 32 9.47 4.63 18.88
N LYS A 33 9.81 3.47 18.32
CA LYS A 33 11.14 2.89 18.45
C LYS A 33 12.17 3.80 17.79
N HIS A 34 13.24 4.12 18.50
CA HIS A 34 14.35 4.92 18.03
C HIS A 34 15.65 4.09 18.09
N PHE A 35 16.58 4.40 17.21
CA PHE A 35 17.86 3.69 17.09
C PHE A 35 18.98 4.73 17.02
N SER A 36 20.05 4.51 17.79
CA SER A 36 21.30 5.21 17.57
C SER A 36 21.89 4.83 16.21
N TRP A 37 22.74 5.68 15.63
CA TRP A 37 23.37 5.38 14.35
C TRP A 37 24.17 4.07 14.38
N ASN A 38 24.83 3.78 15.50
CA ASN A 38 25.59 2.54 15.72
C ASN A 38 24.71 1.28 15.67
N GLU A 39 23.42 1.40 16.04
CA GLU A 39 22.43 0.34 15.88
C GLU A 39 21.90 0.29 14.45
N VAL A 40 21.56 1.44 13.85
CA VAL A 40 21.01 1.54 12.49
C VAL A 40 21.91 0.82 11.47
N VAL A 41 23.23 1.05 11.51
CA VAL A 41 24.18 0.43 10.57
C VAL A 41 24.29 -1.09 10.69
N ARG A 42 23.67 -1.70 11.70
CA ARG A 42 23.64 -3.15 11.94
C ARG A 42 22.27 -3.77 11.65
N ILE A 43 21.26 -2.97 11.31
CA ILE A 43 19.87 -3.41 11.16
C ILE A 43 19.43 -3.25 9.70
N PRO A 44 19.48 -4.32 8.88
CA PRO A 44 19.21 -4.24 7.44
C PRO A 44 17.85 -3.64 7.07
N HIS A 45 16.78 -4.01 7.78
CA HIS A 45 15.43 -3.52 7.45
C HIS A 45 15.26 -2.02 7.73
N VAL A 46 15.97 -1.46 8.73
CA VAL A 46 15.98 -0.02 9.00
C VAL A 46 16.76 0.70 7.90
N LEU A 47 17.91 0.16 7.49
CA LEU A 47 18.69 0.72 6.37
C LEU A 47 17.87 0.74 5.08
N VAL A 48 17.12 -0.33 4.82
CA VAL A 48 16.23 -0.42 3.66
C VAL A 48 15.08 0.57 3.74
N ALA A 49 14.39 0.66 4.88
CA ALA A 49 13.26 1.58 5.06
C ALA A 49 13.65 3.06 4.89
N HIS A 50 14.93 3.40 5.07
CA HIS A 50 15.47 4.74 4.87
C HIS A 50 16.33 4.88 3.61
N ASN A 51 16.31 3.90 2.71
CA ASN A 51 17.05 3.89 1.45
C ASN A 51 18.58 4.13 1.59
N TYR A 52 19.19 3.65 2.69
CA TYR A 52 20.63 3.70 2.93
C TYR A 52 21.38 2.58 2.19
N SER A 53 21.42 2.65 0.86
CA SER A 53 21.96 1.60 -0.03
C SER A 53 23.41 1.23 0.24
N GLU A 54 24.29 2.20 0.50
CA GLU A 54 25.72 1.92 0.70
C GLU A 54 25.97 1.27 2.06
N GLN A 55 25.31 1.76 3.10
CA GLN A 55 25.36 1.17 4.44
C GLN A 55 24.74 -0.22 4.44
N LEU A 56 23.67 -0.43 3.66
CA LEU A 56 23.07 -1.75 3.47
C LEU A 56 24.07 -2.73 2.85
N LYS A 57 24.79 -2.34 1.80
CA LYS A 57 25.85 -3.17 1.19
C LYS A 57 26.91 -3.54 2.22
N GLN A 58 27.40 -2.58 2.99
CA GLN A 58 28.38 -2.79 4.05
C GLN A 58 27.86 -3.74 5.15
N CYS A 59 26.63 -3.51 5.63
CA CYS A 59 25.96 -4.33 6.64
C CYS A 59 25.72 -5.76 6.15
N MET A 60 25.48 -5.96 4.85
CA MET A 60 25.24 -7.28 4.25
C MET A 60 26.51 -8.07 3.91
N SER A 61 27.69 -7.44 4.02
CA SER A 61 28.98 -8.13 3.89
C SER A 61 29.31 -8.99 5.12
N SER A 62 28.76 -8.69 6.29
CA SER A 62 29.11 -9.33 7.58
C SER A 62 28.30 -10.60 7.94
N ASN A 63 27.82 -11.37 6.96
CA ASN A 63 27.00 -12.59 7.18
C ASN A 63 25.75 -12.40 8.08
N THR A 64 25.19 -11.18 8.13
CA THR A 64 24.01 -10.85 8.91
C THR A 64 22.79 -11.61 8.39
N LYS A 65 22.08 -12.34 9.26
CA LYS A 65 20.81 -13.01 8.91
C LYS A 65 19.75 -11.95 8.58
N ILE A 66 19.12 -12.07 7.41
CA ILE A 66 18.11 -11.14 6.93
C ILE A 66 16.78 -11.86 6.83
N ASP A 67 15.74 -11.24 7.37
CA ASP A 67 14.37 -11.65 7.09
C ASP A 67 13.98 -11.13 5.70
N ARG A 68 13.86 -12.06 4.73
CA ARG A 68 13.74 -11.73 3.30
C ARG A 68 12.48 -10.95 2.99
N ALA A 69 11.34 -11.42 3.50
CA ALA A 69 10.03 -10.89 3.14
C ALA A 69 9.83 -9.41 3.59
N PRO A 70 9.96 -9.05 4.88
CA PRO A 70 9.81 -7.67 5.31
C PRO A 70 10.88 -6.75 4.70
N THR A 71 12.11 -7.25 4.50
CA THR A 71 13.18 -6.46 3.87
C THR A 71 12.79 -6.07 2.44
N LEU A 72 12.29 -7.01 1.64
CA LEU A 72 11.85 -6.73 0.27
C LEU A 72 10.61 -5.84 0.23
N LYS A 73 9.62 -6.04 1.11
CA LYS A 73 8.45 -5.14 1.21
C LYS A 73 8.88 -3.70 1.50
N LEU A 74 9.78 -3.49 2.46
CA LEU A 74 10.32 -2.17 2.78
C LEU A 74 11.14 -1.58 1.64
N ALA A 75 11.89 -2.41 0.91
CA ALA A 75 12.66 -1.95 -0.25
C ALA A 75 11.75 -1.48 -1.38
N ILE A 76 10.65 -2.18 -1.62
CA ILE A 76 9.65 -1.78 -2.61
C ILE A 76 8.97 -0.50 -2.14
N ARG A 77 8.54 -0.43 -0.88
CA ARG A 77 7.81 0.73 -0.35
C ARG A 77 8.68 1.99 -0.29
N PHE A 78 9.90 1.90 0.23
CA PHE A 78 10.73 3.06 0.58
C PHE A 78 12.11 3.10 -0.10
N GLY A 79 12.61 1.96 -0.59
CA GLY A 79 13.93 1.86 -1.23
C GLY A 79 13.96 2.38 -2.67
N SER A 80 15.14 2.40 -3.27
CA SER A 80 15.38 2.74 -4.68
C SER A 80 15.37 1.51 -5.59
N THR A 81 15.26 1.73 -6.91
CA THR A 81 15.41 0.67 -7.92
C THR A 81 16.75 -0.05 -7.83
N GLU A 82 17.82 0.68 -7.52
CA GLU A 82 19.17 0.13 -7.34
C GLU A 82 19.24 -0.75 -6.09
N MET A 83 18.64 -0.30 -4.98
CA MET A 83 18.55 -1.09 -3.75
C MET A 83 17.77 -2.38 -3.97
N LEU A 84 16.61 -2.29 -4.61
CA LEU A 84 15.78 -3.47 -4.92
C LEU A 84 16.56 -4.45 -5.82
N SER A 85 17.21 -3.95 -6.87
CA SER A 85 18.06 -4.76 -7.76
C SER A 85 19.18 -5.46 -7.00
N TYR A 86 19.87 -4.74 -6.11
CA TYR A 86 20.90 -5.31 -5.25
C TYR A 86 20.36 -6.42 -4.35
N LEU A 87 19.22 -6.19 -3.70
CA LEU A 87 18.58 -7.18 -2.82
C LEU A 87 18.14 -8.44 -3.57
N ILE A 88 17.51 -8.29 -4.73
CA ILE A 88 17.11 -9.42 -5.60
C ILE A 88 18.32 -10.31 -5.91
N ASN A 89 19.42 -9.70 -6.35
CA ASN A 89 20.65 -10.44 -6.69
C ASN A 89 21.28 -11.09 -5.45
N ARG A 90 21.36 -10.35 -4.34
CA ARG A 90 22.00 -10.83 -3.10
C ARG A 90 21.22 -11.98 -2.47
N LEU A 91 19.90 -11.93 -2.50
CA LEU A 91 19.02 -12.95 -1.93
C LEU A 91 18.81 -14.15 -2.87
N LYS A 92 19.33 -14.09 -4.10
CA LYS A 92 19.18 -15.13 -5.13
C LYS A 92 17.71 -15.53 -5.32
N LEU A 93 16.83 -14.54 -5.41
CA LEU A 93 15.41 -14.80 -5.59
C LEU A 93 15.19 -15.43 -6.97
N ASP A 94 14.54 -16.60 -7.00
CA ASP A 94 14.04 -17.14 -8.25
C ASP A 94 12.77 -16.39 -8.65
N LEU A 95 12.98 -15.30 -9.37
CA LEU A 95 11.91 -14.43 -9.86
C LEU A 95 11.02 -15.09 -10.91
N ASN A 96 11.47 -16.20 -11.50
CA ASN A 96 10.69 -16.99 -12.45
C ASN A 96 9.90 -18.10 -11.76
N SER A 97 10.13 -18.34 -10.47
CA SER A 97 9.37 -19.33 -9.72
C SER A 97 7.90 -18.93 -9.71
N TYR A 98 7.10 -19.78 -10.35
CA TYR A 98 5.66 -19.75 -10.21
C TYR A 98 5.32 -20.55 -8.97
N GLN A 99 5.13 -19.90 -7.83
CA GLN A 99 4.36 -20.54 -6.78
C GLN A 99 2.90 -20.45 -7.20
N SER A 100 2.26 -21.61 -7.32
CA SER A 100 0.80 -21.71 -7.29
C SER A 100 0.36 -20.90 -6.07
N TRP A 101 -0.48 -19.88 -6.30
CA TRP A 101 -1.23 -19.25 -5.24
C TRP A 101 -1.74 -20.35 -4.31
N SER A 102 -1.29 -20.36 -3.05
CA SER A 102 -1.93 -21.24 -2.09
C SER A 102 -3.31 -20.65 -1.87
N THR A 103 -4.32 -21.38 -2.32
CA THR A 103 -5.73 -21.20 -1.96
C THR A 103 -5.96 -21.39 -0.46
N SER A 104 -4.98 -21.10 0.40
CA SER A 104 -5.16 -20.95 1.83
C SER A 104 -6.04 -19.72 2.04
N GLN A 105 -7.33 -19.99 1.88
CA GLN A 105 -8.52 -19.23 2.25
C GLN A 105 -8.31 -18.58 3.61
N SER A 106 -7.68 -17.42 3.61
CA SER A 106 -7.94 -16.43 4.65
C SER A 106 -8.88 -15.45 3.98
N TYR A 107 -10.18 -15.65 4.22
CA TYR A 107 -11.16 -14.59 4.05
C TYR A 107 -10.66 -13.41 4.88
N PHE A 108 -10.08 -12.40 4.23
CA PHE A 108 -9.64 -11.20 4.93
C PHE A 108 -10.87 -10.35 5.21
N GLY A 109 -11.12 -10.09 6.49
CA GLY A 109 -11.99 -9.00 6.88
C GLY A 109 -11.38 -7.70 6.38
N PHE A 110 -12.18 -6.87 5.70
CA PHE A 110 -11.84 -5.54 5.21
C PHE A 110 -11.49 -4.52 6.33
N GLY A 111 -11.08 -4.96 7.52
CA GLY A 111 -10.81 -4.11 8.68
C GLY A 111 -9.46 -3.41 8.64
N ASP A 112 -8.47 -3.97 7.93
CA ASP A 112 -7.13 -3.38 7.82
C ASP A 112 -6.40 -3.84 6.53
N MET A 113 -6.80 -3.29 5.37
CA MET A 113 -6.07 -3.52 4.10
C MET A 113 -4.78 -2.70 3.98
N SER A 114 -4.39 -1.92 5.00
CA SER A 114 -3.24 -1.01 4.90
C SER A 114 -1.88 -1.73 4.93
N ASP A 115 -1.84 -2.99 5.41
CA ASP A 115 -0.60 -3.78 5.51
C ASP A 115 -0.77 -5.30 5.22
N HIS A 116 -1.96 -5.76 4.81
CA HIS A 116 -2.29 -7.19 4.75
C HIS A 116 -2.86 -7.66 3.39
N PHE A 117 -1.99 -7.83 2.40
CA PHE A 117 -2.09 -8.96 1.48
C PHE A 117 -0.95 -9.93 1.80
N PRO A 118 -1.20 -11.20 2.20
CA PRO A 118 -0.17 -12.12 2.63
C PRO A 118 0.37 -12.84 1.41
N GLU A 119 1.07 -12.09 0.59
CA GLU A 119 1.86 -12.70 -0.47
C GLU A 119 3.32 -12.47 -0.22
N HIS A 120 4.06 -13.57 -0.27
CA HIS A 120 5.51 -13.55 -0.23
C HIS A 120 5.99 -12.74 -1.45
N CYS A 121 6.83 -11.74 -1.18
CA CYS A 121 7.47 -10.90 -2.19
C CYS A 121 8.70 -11.60 -2.80
N ASP A 122 8.60 -12.91 -3.02
CA ASP A 122 9.65 -13.76 -3.57
C ASP A 122 9.46 -14.03 -5.06
N THR A 123 8.25 -13.82 -5.61
CA THR A 123 7.97 -13.83 -7.05
C THR A 123 7.97 -12.43 -7.65
N ILE A 124 8.30 -12.31 -8.93
CA ILE A 124 8.33 -11.01 -9.61
C ILE A 124 6.94 -10.37 -9.78
N ASN A 125 5.89 -11.19 -9.93
CA ASN A 125 4.50 -10.70 -9.94
C ASN A 125 4.10 -10.13 -8.57
N SER A 126 4.55 -10.75 -7.47
CA SER A 126 4.34 -10.19 -6.13
C SER A 126 5.01 -8.82 -5.99
N ILE A 127 6.26 -8.68 -6.44
CA ILE A 127 6.98 -7.39 -6.43
C ILE A 127 6.22 -6.34 -7.25
N LEU A 128 5.72 -6.69 -8.44
CA LEU A 128 4.90 -5.80 -9.27
C LEU A 128 3.63 -5.34 -8.54
N CYS A 129 2.96 -6.24 -7.81
CA CYS A 129 1.76 -5.92 -7.05
C CYS A 129 2.03 -4.99 -5.87
N TYR A 130 3.11 -5.21 -5.10
CA TYR A 130 3.52 -4.29 -4.03
C TYR A 130 3.95 -2.93 -4.57
N ALA A 131 4.63 -2.90 -5.72
CA ALA A 131 4.99 -1.66 -6.38
C ALA A 131 3.74 -0.90 -6.83
N SER A 132 2.74 -1.62 -7.34
CA SER A 132 1.42 -1.08 -7.65
C SER A 132 0.76 -0.49 -6.40
N GLN A 133 0.60 -1.28 -5.34
CA GLN A 133 -0.01 -0.83 -4.08
C GLN A 133 0.62 0.45 -3.52
N HIS A 134 1.93 0.64 -3.67
CA HIS A 134 2.65 1.77 -3.09
C HIS A 134 2.93 2.93 -4.07
N GLY A 135 2.36 2.91 -5.28
CA GLY A 135 2.54 4.02 -6.21
C GLY A 135 3.94 4.10 -6.82
N ARG A 136 4.70 3.00 -6.77
CA ARG A 136 6.11 2.93 -7.18
C ARG A 136 6.25 2.68 -8.66
N MET A 137 5.85 3.66 -9.46
CA MET A 137 5.91 3.60 -10.92
C MET A 137 7.35 3.41 -11.43
N ASP A 138 8.34 3.94 -10.72
CA ASP A 138 9.77 3.72 -10.98
C ASP A 138 10.15 2.22 -10.95
N ILE A 139 9.67 1.49 -9.93
CA ILE A 139 9.87 0.05 -9.81
C ILE A 139 9.08 -0.70 -10.88
N VAL A 140 7.83 -0.32 -11.14
CA VAL A 140 7.00 -0.93 -12.20
C VAL A 140 7.70 -0.83 -13.55
N GLN A 141 8.20 0.35 -13.92
CA GLN A 141 8.91 0.58 -15.17
C GLN A 141 10.22 -0.21 -15.23
N TYR A 142 11.00 -0.21 -14.15
CA TYR A 142 12.23 -1.01 -14.04
C TYR A 142 11.95 -2.51 -14.28
N LEU A 143 10.92 -3.07 -13.64
CA LEU A 143 10.57 -4.48 -13.79
C LEU A 143 10.13 -4.81 -15.22
N VAL A 144 9.17 -4.07 -15.77
CA VAL A 144 8.64 -4.33 -17.12
C VAL A 144 9.74 -4.18 -18.19
N ALA A 145 10.63 -3.20 -18.03
CA ALA A 145 11.75 -2.99 -18.94
C ALA A 145 12.83 -4.08 -18.82
N LYS A 146 13.09 -4.59 -17.61
CA LYS A 146 14.12 -5.61 -17.37
C LYS A 146 13.67 -7.01 -17.77
N TYR A 147 12.39 -7.33 -17.61
CA TYR A 147 11.84 -8.67 -17.86
C TYR A 147 10.84 -8.64 -19.03
N THR A 148 11.31 -8.22 -20.20
CA THR A 148 10.49 -7.99 -21.40
C THR A 148 9.78 -9.24 -21.94
N ARG A 149 10.35 -10.42 -21.70
CA ARG A 149 9.78 -11.72 -22.12
C ARG A 149 8.91 -12.36 -21.05
N TYR A 150 8.80 -11.76 -19.87
CA TYR A 150 8.03 -12.31 -18.77
C TYR A 150 6.53 -12.08 -18.99
N GLN A 151 5.74 -13.10 -18.71
CA GLN A 151 4.28 -13.04 -18.78
C GLN A 151 3.72 -12.46 -17.49
N TRP A 152 3.46 -11.15 -17.50
CA TRP A 152 2.95 -10.42 -16.35
C TRP A 152 1.49 -10.73 -16.03
N ASN A 153 1.16 -10.74 -14.75
CA ASN A 153 -0.22 -10.70 -14.28
C ASN A 153 -0.63 -9.24 -14.03
N TYR A 154 -0.88 -8.50 -15.12
CA TYR A 154 -1.27 -7.09 -15.03
C TYR A 154 -2.63 -6.87 -14.37
N TYR A 155 -3.56 -7.82 -14.51
CA TYR A 155 -4.86 -7.75 -13.83
C TYR A 155 -4.68 -7.66 -12.32
N ARG A 156 -3.81 -8.48 -11.75
CA ARG A 156 -3.57 -8.46 -10.31
C ARG A 156 -2.91 -7.16 -9.85
N ALA A 157 -1.95 -6.64 -10.60
CA ALA A 157 -1.36 -5.34 -10.31
C ALA A 157 -2.41 -4.21 -10.43
N MET A 158 -3.35 -4.31 -11.38
CA MET A 158 -4.49 -3.40 -11.54
C MET A 158 -5.40 -3.41 -10.31
N VAL A 159 -5.73 -4.59 -9.75
CA VAL A 159 -6.53 -4.70 -8.52
C VAL A 159 -5.88 -3.95 -7.34
N MET A 160 -4.55 -3.94 -7.25
CA MET A 160 -3.83 -3.26 -6.16
C MET A 160 -3.66 -1.74 -6.37
N ALA A 161 -3.76 -1.27 -7.62
CA ALA A 161 -3.47 0.11 -7.96
C ALA A 161 -4.30 1.16 -7.19
N PRO A 162 -5.58 0.93 -6.83
CA PRO A 162 -6.32 1.92 -6.03
C PRO A 162 -5.74 2.21 -4.65
N LEU A 163 -4.90 1.32 -4.09
CA LEU A 163 -4.21 1.55 -2.81
C LEU A 163 -3.07 2.57 -2.92
N SER A 164 -2.61 2.86 -4.15
CA SER A 164 -1.44 3.71 -4.44
C SER A 164 -1.70 5.21 -4.42
N ASP A 165 -2.97 5.59 -4.22
CA ASP A 165 -3.49 6.94 -4.42
C ASP A 165 -3.32 7.51 -5.86
N SER A 166 -2.81 6.72 -6.81
CA SER A 166 -2.48 7.17 -8.18
C SER A 166 -3.45 6.62 -9.24
N LEU A 167 -4.28 7.50 -9.80
CA LEU A 167 -5.15 7.14 -10.94
C LEU A 167 -4.33 6.76 -12.19
N GLU A 168 -3.19 7.39 -12.41
CA GLU A 168 -2.30 7.08 -13.54
C GLU A 168 -1.71 5.67 -13.43
N MET A 169 -1.46 5.20 -12.22
CA MET A 169 -1.05 3.82 -11.99
C MET A 169 -2.16 2.83 -12.36
N LEU A 170 -3.40 3.13 -11.98
CA LEU A 170 -4.55 2.33 -12.36
C LEU A 170 -4.70 2.28 -13.88
N LYS A 171 -4.69 3.44 -14.55
CA LYS A 171 -4.76 3.54 -16.02
C LYS A 171 -3.67 2.73 -16.71
N TYR A 172 -2.43 2.85 -16.24
CA TYR A 172 -1.30 2.09 -16.78
C TYR A 172 -1.56 0.58 -16.74
N PHE A 173 -1.99 0.04 -15.59
CA PHE A 173 -2.25 -1.39 -15.48
C PHE A 173 -3.51 -1.83 -16.23
N THR A 174 -4.55 -0.99 -16.29
CA THR A 174 -5.74 -1.24 -17.12
C THR A 174 -5.36 -1.35 -18.60
N GLU A 175 -4.59 -0.40 -19.13
CA GLU A 175 -4.11 -0.42 -20.51
C GLU A 175 -3.25 -1.66 -20.78
N LYS A 176 -2.27 -1.96 -19.90
CA LYS A 176 -1.41 -3.13 -20.05
C LYS A 176 -2.20 -4.43 -20.05
N HIS A 177 -3.15 -4.59 -19.14
CA HIS A 177 -3.97 -5.79 -19.07
C HIS A 177 -4.91 -5.92 -20.28
N ASN A 178 -5.52 -4.82 -20.74
CA ASN A 178 -6.40 -4.84 -21.92
C ASN A 178 -5.62 -5.18 -23.21
N ASN A 179 -4.39 -4.67 -23.36
CA ASN A 179 -3.56 -4.93 -24.54
C ASN A 179 -2.84 -6.28 -24.50
N THR A 180 -2.61 -6.84 -23.31
CA THR A 180 -1.96 -8.14 -23.12
C THR A 180 -2.77 -9.02 -22.16
N PRO A 181 -3.98 -9.43 -22.56
CA PRO A 181 -4.77 -10.37 -21.77
C PRO A 181 -3.97 -11.67 -21.65
N ASN A 182 -4.06 -12.32 -20.49
CA ASN A 182 -3.28 -13.50 -20.22
C ASN A 182 -4.18 -14.54 -19.57
N GLU A 183 -4.67 -15.45 -20.42
CA GLU A 183 -5.60 -16.53 -20.05
C GLU A 183 -5.05 -17.41 -18.92
N ARG A 184 -3.72 -17.49 -18.77
CA ARG A 184 -3.06 -18.17 -17.66
C ARG A 184 -3.49 -17.60 -16.29
N PHE A 185 -3.85 -16.33 -16.22
CA PHE A 185 -4.23 -15.64 -14.99
C PHE A 185 -5.73 -15.29 -14.91
N ASP A 186 -6.45 -15.32 -16.04
CA ASP A 186 -7.85 -14.91 -16.11
C ASP A 186 -8.83 -15.91 -15.45
N ASN A 187 -8.42 -17.18 -15.29
CA ASN A 187 -9.23 -18.24 -14.66
C ASN A 187 -9.16 -18.27 -13.13
N TYR A 188 -8.39 -17.40 -12.50
CA TYR A 188 -8.30 -17.35 -11.04
C TYR A 188 -9.38 -16.42 -10.47
N GLU A 189 -10.22 -16.96 -9.58
CA GLU A 189 -11.15 -16.17 -8.79
C GLU A 189 -10.33 -15.39 -7.75
N PHE A 190 -10.10 -14.10 -8.04
CA PHE A 190 -9.39 -13.22 -7.12
C PHE A 190 -10.25 -12.94 -5.90
N ILE A 191 -9.60 -12.85 -4.73
CA ILE A 191 -10.25 -12.52 -3.45
C ILE A 191 -11.04 -11.20 -3.54
N SER A 192 -10.55 -10.25 -4.34
CA SER A 192 -11.19 -8.96 -4.56
C SER A 192 -11.14 -8.51 -6.02
N THR A 193 -12.15 -7.74 -6.41
CA THR A 193 -12.14 -7.02 -7.70
C THR A 193 -11.50 -5.64 -7.57
N VAL A 194 -11.08 -5.05 -8.69
CA VAL A 194 -10.55 -3.68 -8.72
C VAL A 194 -11.59 -2.65 -8.25
N PHE A 195 -12.88 -2.90 -8.48
CA PHE A 195 -13.98 -2.07 -7.99
C PHE A 195 -14.10 -2.11 -6.47
N GLU A 196 -13.91 -3.29 -5.85
CA GLU A 196 -13.92 -3.42 -4.40
C GLU A 196 -12.75 -2.68 -3.77
N THR A 197 -11.54 -2.78 -4.34
CA THR A 197 -10.38 -2.04 -3.82
C THR A 197 -10.53 -0.53 -4.00
N ALA A 198 -11.05 -0.06 -5.14
CA ALA A 198 -11.38 1.36 -5.34
C ALA A 198 -12.46 1.83 -4.35
N ALA A 199 -13.44 0.97 -4.07
CA ALA A 199 -14.49 1.27 -3.11
C ALA A 199 -13.98 1.34 -1.68
N PHE A 200 -13.09 0.41 -1.30
CA PHE A 200 -12.44 0.41 0.00
C PHE A 200 -11.63 1.69 0.26
N MET A 201 -11.07 2.28 -0.79
CA MET A 201 -10.31 3.53 -0.72
C MET A 201 -11.18 4.78 -0.95
N GLY A 202 -12.47 4.61 -1.27
CA GLY A 202 -13.41 5.71 -1.52
C GLY A 202 -13.12 6.51 -2.78
N ARG A 203 -12.35 5.95 -3.73
CA ARG A 203 -11.88 6.64 -4.93
C ARG A 203 -12.94 6.62 -6.02
N ILE A 204 -13.89 7.56 -5.93
CA ILE A 204 -14.97 7.72 -6.92
C ILE A 204 -14.41 7.95 -8.33
N ASP A 205 -13.33 8.72 -8.46
CA ASP A 205 -12.64 8.98 -9.72
C ASP A 205 -12.11 7.70 -10.40
N MET A 206 -11.50 6.80 -9.61
CA MET A 206 -11.08 5.48 -10.09
C MET A 206 -12.27 4.59 -10.41
N PHE A 207 -13.33 4.67 -9.61
CA PHE A 207 -14.55 3.91 -9.83
C PHE A 207 -15.23 4.28 -11.17
N GLU A 208 -15.36 5.58 -11.44
CA GLU A 208 -15.91 6.10 -12.70
C GLU A 208 -15.05 5.69 -13.90
N TYR A 209 -13.73 5.79 -13.78
CA TYR A 209 -12.81 5.31 -14.82
C TYR A 209 -12.99 3.80 -15.09
N LEU A 210 -13.14 2.98 -14.04
CA LEU A 210 -13.32 1.54 -14.20
C LEU A 210 -14.67 1.18 -14.82
N LEU A 211 -15.72 1.98 -14.60
CA LEU A 211 -17.01 1.78 -15.26
C LEU A 211 -16.89 1.89 -16.78
N THR A 212 -16.05 2.78 -17.30
CA THR A 212 -15.85 2.93 -18.75
C THR A 212 -14.96 1.84 -19.32
N GLU A 213 -13.85 1.53 -18.63
CA GLU A 213 -12.82 0.64 -19.20
C GLU A 213 -13.00 -0.84 -18.85
N ARG A 214 -13.70 -1.15 -17.74
CA ARG A 214 -13.67 -2.46 -17.09
C ARG A 214 -15.02 -2.88 -16.50
N GLU A 215 -16.15 -2.43 -17.06
CA GLU A 215 -17.51 -2.77 -16.57
C GLU A 215 -17.72 -4.27 -16.28
N LYS A 216 -17.09 -5.16 -17.06
CA LYS A 216 -17.15 -6.62 -16.85
C LYS A 216 -16.65 -7.07 -15.46
N ASP A 217 -15.69 -6.36 -14.87
CA ASP A 217 -15.15 -6.69 -13.55
C ASP A 217 -16.13 -6.30 -12.43
N LEU A 218 -17.00 -5.32 -12.67
CA LEU A 218 -18.06 -4.97 -11.74
C LEU A 218 -19.06 -6.12 -11.57
N LYS A 219 -19.38 -6.83 -12.66
CA LYS A 219 -20.29 -7.98 -12.63
C LYS A 219 -19.75 -9.16 -11.82
N LYS A 220 -18.43 -9.23 -11.62
CA LYS A 220 -17.78 -10.20 -10.73
C LYS A 220 -17.88 -9.80 -9.26
N SER A 221 -18.03 -8.51 -8.99
CA SER A 221 -18.18 -8.02 -7.62
C SER A 221 -19.59 -8.25 -7.08
N LYS A 222 -19.66 -8.56 -5.79
CA LYS A 222 -20.91 -8.79 -5.07
C LYS A 222 -21.03 -7.97 -3.79
N VAL A 223 -20.02 -7.13 -3.48
CA VAL A 223 -19.83 -6.57 -2.13
C VAL A 223 -19.33 -5.13 -2.12
N VAL A 224 -19.38 -4.44 -3.27
CA VAL A 224 -18.84 -3.08 -3.46
C VAL A 224 -19.35 -2.12 -2.38
N CYS A 225 -20.66 -2.10 -2.12
CA CYS A 225 -21.24 -1.14 -1.19
C CYS A 225 -20.78 -1.43 0.25
N ARG A 226 -20.83 -2.70 0.67
CA ARG A 226 -20.30 -3.14 1.97
C ARG A 226 -18.83 -2.77 2.15
N VAL A 227 -18.02 -2.89 1.10
CA VAL A 227 -16.59 -2.56 1.14
C VAL A 227 -16.36 -1.04 1.25
N ALA A 228 -17.11 -0.22 0.51
CA ALA A 228 -17.10 1.24 0.68
C ALA A 228 -17.49 1.65 2.09
N VAL A 229 -18.50 0.96 2.66
CA VAL A 229 -18.89 1.17 4.04
C VAL A 229 -17.75 0.77 4.98
N ASN A 230 -17.12 -0.38 4.82
CA ASN A 230 -16.00 -0.80 5.69
C ASN A 230 -14.82 0.19 5.65
N GLY A 231 -14.49 0.74 4.48
CA GLY A 231 -13.51 1.82 4.34
C GLY A 231 -13.94 3.18 4.93
N GLY A 232 -15.23 3.34 5.28
CA GLY A 232 -15.76 4.58 5.85
C GLY A 232 -16.10 5.65 4.82
N HIS A 233 -16.21 5.29 3.54
CA HIS A 233 -16.36 6.24 2.44
C HIS A 233 -17.82 6.50 2.08
N LEU A 234 -18.50 7.29 2.92
CA LEU A 234 -19.92 7.61 2.75
C LEU A 234 -20.25 8.31 1.42
N GLN A 235 -19.37 9.18 0.92
CA GLN A 235 -19.57 9.87 -0.35
C GLN A 235 -19.70 8.88 -1.52
N LEU A 236 -18.90 7.82 -1.50
CA LEU A 236 -19.03 6.76 -2.49
C LEU A 236 -20.33 5.96 -2.29
N VAL A 237 -20.73 5.69 -1.05
CA VAL A 237 -22.00 5.00 -0.76
C VAL A 237 -23.20 5.81 -1.27
N GLU A 238 -23.21 7.13 -1.08
CA GLU A 238 -24.23 8.04 -1.61
C GLU A 238 -24.22 8.04 -3.15
N TYR A 239 -23.04 8.07 -3.76
CA TYR A 239 -22.88 7.95 -5.21
C TYR A 239 -23.44 6.62 -5.73
N LEU A 240 -23.16 5.50 -5.07
CA LEU A 240 -23.67 4.17 -5.44
C LEU A 240 -25.19 4.10 -5.28
N LEU A 241 -25.76 4.61 -4.19
CA LEU A 241 -27.22 4.65 -3.97
C LEU A 241 -27.95 5.48 -5.03
N LYS A 242 -27.32 6.56 -5.50
CA LYS A 242 -27.90 7.47 -6.49
C LYS A 242 -27.81 6.91 -7.91
N ASN A 243 -26.68 6.33 -8.29
CA ASN A 243 -26.37 6.01 -9.68
C ASN A 243 -26.32 4.49 -9.99
N HIS A 244 -26.10 3.64 -8.97
CA HIS A 244 -25.85 2.20 -9.11
C HIS A 244 -26.66 1.40 -8.07
N ARG A 245 -27.93 1.76 -7.92
CA ARG A 245 -28.84 1.22 -6.89
C ARG A 245 -28.97 -0.30 -6.95
N ASP A 246 -28.88 -0.90 -8.14
CA ASP A 246 -28.96 -2.35 -8.32
C ASP A 246 -27.81 -3.09 -7.61
N LEU A 247 -26.61 -2.49 -7.53
CA LEU A 247 -25.48 -3.04 -6.79
C LEU A 247 -25.78 -3.09 -5.29
N VAL A 248 -26.43 -2.06 -4.77
CA VAL A 248 -26.81 -1.96 -3.35
C VAL A 248 -27.94 -2.93 -3.01
N GLU A 249 -28.93 -3.07 -3.90
CA GLU A 249 -30.09 -3.94 -3.69
C GLU A 249 -29.71 -5.43 -3.68
N LYS A 250 -28.72 -5.83 -4.49
CA LYS A 250 -28.13 -7.19 -4.45
C LYS A 250 -27.50 -7.53 -3.11
N GLU A 251 -27.06 -6.53 -2.35
CA GLU A 251 -26.42 -6.66 -1.04
C GLU A 251 -27.41 -6.49 0.15
N SER A 252 -28.71 -6.29 -0.12
CA SER A 252 -29.67 -5.63 0.79
C SER A 252 -30.08 -6.35 2.07
N SER A 253 -29.82 -7.65 2.26
CA SER A 253 -30.20 -8.33 3.51
C SER A 253 -29.35 -7.89 4.73
N GLU A 254 -28.12 -7.40 4.51
CA GLU A 254 -27.19 -7.00 5.58
C GLU A 254 -26.99 -5.47 5.69
N LEU A 255 -27.14 -4.72 4.58
CA LEU A 255 -26.82 -3.29 4.51
C LEU A 255 -27.77 -2.38 5.30
N SER A 256 -29.03 -2.77 5.48
CA SER A 256 -30.02 -1.97 6.24
C SER A 256 -29.55 -1.69 7.67
N ASN A 257 -28.96 -2.70 8.32
CA ASN A 257 -28.44 -2.59 9.68
C ASN A 257 -27.17 -1.73 9.74
N ILE A 258 -26.30 -1.82 8.73
CA ILE A 258 -25.02 -1.11 8.69
C ILE A 258 -25.21 0.38 8.40
N LEU A 259 -26.10 0.73 7.45
CA LEU A 259 -26.45 2.11 7.13
C LEU A 259 -27.13 2.80 8.32
N GLN A 260 -27.99 2.08 9.05
CA GLN A 260 -28.58 2.60 10.30
C GLN A 260 -27.51 2.80 11.39
N ALA A 261 -26.63 1.81 11.62
CA ALA A 261 -25.59 1.89 12.65
C ALA A 261 -24.58 3.02 12.40
N LYS A 262 -24.12 3.22 11.15
CA LYS A 262 -23.20 4.31 10.82
C LYS A 262 -23.86 5.69 10.83
N ARG A 263 -25.12 5.80 10.38
CA ARG A 263 -25.88 7.05 10.46
C ARG A 263 -26.08 7.48 11.92
N ILE A 264 -26.34 6.53 12.82
CA ILE A 264 -26.37 6.77 14.28
C ILE A 264 -24.99 7.21 14.78
N ALA A 265 -23.91 6.53 14.40
CA ALA A 265 -22.55 6.89 14.83
C ALA A 265 -22.12 8.31 14.36
N LEU A 266 -22.47 8.71 13.14
CA LEU A 266 -22.22 10.06 12.62
C LEU A 266 -23.02 11.14 13.36
N ILE A 267 -24.30 10.86 13.64
CA ILE A 267 -25.14 11.78 14.43
C ILE A 267 -24.55 11.93 15.84
N SER A 268 -24.12 10.83 16.46
CA SER A 268 -23.46 10.83 17.78
C SER A 268 -22.14 11.62 17.77
N PHE A 269 -21.35 11.49 16.71
CA PHE A 269 -20.08 12.21 16.58
C PHE A 269 -20.29 13.71 16.34
N ALA A 270 -21.23 14.08 15.46
CA ALA A 270 -21.57 15.47 15.16
C ALA A 270 -22.19 16.20 16.37
N SER A 271 -23.04 15.51 17.14
CA SER A 271 -23.60 16.06 18.38
C SER A 271 -22.54 16.23 19.48
N CYS A 272 -21.57 15.31 19.58
CA CYS A 272 -20.42 15.46 20.47
C CYS A 272 -19.54 16.66 20.08
N LEU A 273 -19.26 16.84 18.77
CA LEU A 273 -18.52 17.99 18.25
C LEU A 273 -19.26 19.31 18.55
N ALA A 274 -20.57 19.35 18.32
CA ALA A 274 -21.39 20.54 18.60
C ALA A 274 -21.39 20.91 20.09
N MET A 275 -21.38 19.93 20.99
CA MET A 275 -21.24 20.18 22.44
C MET A 275 -19.86 20.74 22.81
N VAL A 276 -18.79 20.26 22.18
CA VAL A 276 -17.42 20.77 22.39
C VAL A 276 -17.31 22.22 21.88
N PHE A 277 -17.83 22.52 20.70
CA PHE A 277 -17.83 23.89 20.15
C PHE A 277 -18.67 24.86 20.99
N LYS A 278 -19.82 24.41 21.52
CA LYS A 278 -20.67 25.23 22.39
C LYS A 278 -19.98 25.54 23.74
N ARG A 279 -19.13 24.65 24.24
CA ARG A 279 -18.28 24.90 25.42
C ARG A 279 -17.11 25.83 25.13
N LEU A 280 -16.55 25.81 23.93
CA LEU A 280 -15.45 26.69 23.52
C LEU A 280 -15.89 28.13 23.21
N GLN A 281 -17.17 28.36 22.90
CA GLN A 281 -17.73 29.70 22.71
C GLN A 281 -18.28 30.34 24.01
N LEU A 282 -18.19 29.64 25.15
CA LEU A 282 -18.66 30.10 26.47
C LEU A 282 -17.49 30.44 27.42
N VAL A 283 -16.27 30.62 26.89
CA VAL A 283 -15.08 31.12 27.59
C VAL A 283 -14.67 32.43 26.96
#